data_AF-A0AA96G7D7-F1
#
_entry.id   AF-A0AA96G7D7-F1
#
_cell.length_a   1.000
_cell.length_b   1.000
_cell.length_c   1.000
_cell.angle_alpha   90.00
_cell.angle_beta   90.00
_cell.angle_gamma   90.00
#
_symmetry.space_group_name_H-M   'P 1'
#
loop_
_entity.id
_entity.type
_entity.pdbx_description
1 polymer ?
#
loop_
_entity_poly.entity_id
_entity_poly.type
_entity_poly.pdbx_seq_one_letter_code
_entity_poly.pdbx_strand_id
1 'polypeptide(L)'
;MEQQEYAAGATQVAGGTADGRTGGAGRSTTDAVAAVRGAGPDAPQVPAPADSADGLSPDPGLLRLSRWFAEADPGTADDLCASSFGLYPARHFGAPAEAAPAPTVPAPTVPEQTAAGAAAGAAAGGAADVSWWHGPTAHAAAALRARETRPARGLRRARRDVDNPPVVRSGAKPGSPGRHRKPERSRGAAAVPPGPAGATGGAGTQDRSAAAAEQRIAARLLLAHPLVTASGPHADGFPLIRRHRDWLTERFDTLLGYRLVVGPWHARLCKAGLGPGATRRLEHPATGEPFTPGGYAQLALVLALLVDAPEQLPLGRLRAAVRAAEPGAVPAAAPGDLAMALAALADWQVLTGVPADPADEDAVLTVDRELARAVPAGPPALAADAADLIHRAAEAEPGTAVRRRLAETPAVLVADLPEDQRAWLREHRHSGPAALAEFLGLEAESRAEGVALLDPAEELTDLVLPGPGTLAHAALLLVERLVEEVRPLPGEPEEDAEAAGGEPAVPVVPVPDALIDGVLGDIADEYGLPAGWRRDYLADRTALRRDALDLLHRMGLITPTPRGTRPPGWLLRAPAARYAPAADLLPTPGTGRHSRRDPAVTIPSPAGERAEQRA
;
A
#
# COMPACT_ATOMS: atom_id res chain seq x y z
N MET A 1 -7.11 58.81 16.40
CA MET A 1 -6.36 59.41 17.53
C MET A 1 -7.39 59.96 18.50
N GLU A 2 -7.57 59.48 19.71
CA GLU A 2 -7.13 58.28 20.45
C GLU A 2 -8.03 58.28 21.69
N GLN A 3 -8.53 57.12 22.11
CA GLN A 3 -9.17 56.92 23.41
C GLN A 3 -8.17 56.19 24.32
N GLN A 4 -7.95 56.72 25.51
CA GLN A 4 -7.44 56.08 26.73
C GLN A 4 -8.08 56.90 27.87
N GLU A 5 -8.49 56.41 29.03
CA GLU A 5 -8.16 55.23 29.82
C GLU A 5 -9.16 55.27 30.98
N TYR A 6 -9.68 54.14 31.48
CA TYR A 6 -10.07 54.00 32.90
C TYR A 6 -10.43 52.54 33.19
N ALA A 7 -9.72 51.90 34.13
CA ALA A 7 -10.29 51.42 35.38
C ALA A 7 -9.29 50.55 36.16
N ALA A 8 -9.09 50.96 37.41
CA ALA A 8 -8.35 50.27 38.46
C ALA A 8 -9.24 49.28 39.22
N GLY A 9 -8.62 48.42 40.05
CA GLY A 9 -9.26 47.95 41.29
C GLY A 9 -8.97 46.51 41.68
N ALA A 10 -7.94 46.32 42.51
CA ALA A 10 -7.54 45.06 43.11
C ALA A 10 -8.47 44.58 44.24
N THR A 11 -8.46 43.27 44.53
CA THR A 11 -8.45 42.76 45.91
C THR A 11 -7.71 41.43 45.99
N GLN A 12 -6.97 41.26 47.09
CA GLN A 12 -5.94 40.26 47.35
C GLN A 12 -6.28 39.58 48.68
N VAL A 13 -6.22 38.25 48.78
CA VAL A 13 -5.91 37.52 50.03
C VAL A 13 -5.22 36.18 49.69
N ALA A 14 -4.10 35.92 50.36
CA ALA A 14 -3.25 34.71 50.35
C ALA A 14 -3.89 33.55 51.15
N GLY A 15 -3.45 32.29 51.16
CA GLY A 15 -2.27 31.55 50.71
C GLY A 15 -2.37 30.13 51.33
N GLY A 16 -1.52 29.18 50.92
CA GLY A 16 -1.44 27.87 51.60
C GLY A 16 -0.87 26.75 50.74
N THR A 17 0.39 26.40 51.01
CA THR A 17 1.18 25.29 50.48
C THR A 17 0.61 23.91 50.79
N ALA A 18 0.79 22.95 49.87
CA ALA A 18 0.72 21.53 50.17
C ALA A 18 1.84 20.77 49.44
N ASP A 19 2.56 19.99 50.23
CA ASP A 19 3.71 19.17 49.90
C ASP A 19 3.25 17.71 49.65
N GLY A 20 3.98 17.00 48.78
CA GLY A 20 4.23 15.56 48.88
C GLY A 20 3.10 14.51 48.80
N ARG A 21 3.12 13.81 47.65
CA ARG A 21 3.09 12.34 47.46
C ARG A 21 1.75 11.57 47.27
N THR A 22 1.93 10.63 46.33
CA THR A 22 1.23 9.34 46.04
C THR A 22 -0.14 9.35 45.37
N GLY A 23 -0.13 8.87 44.11
CA GLY A 23 -0.86 7.65 43.76
C GLY A 23 -2.17 7.80 42.98
N GLY A 24 -2.12 7.37 41.71
CA GLY A 24 -3.14 6.47 41.17
C GLY A 24 -4.36 7.07 40.45
N ALA A 25 -4.55 6.52 39.24
CA ALA A 25 -5.83 6.30 38.54
C ALA A 25 -6.47 7.44 37.72
N GLY A 26 -6.84 7.06 36.49
CA GLY A 26 -8.03 7.56 35.80
C GLY A 26 -7.80 8.72 34.84
N ARG A 27 -7.32 8.45 33.62
CA ARG A 27 -7.54 9.39 32.51
C ARG A 27 -9.01 9.31 32.09
N SER A 28 -9.78 10.27 32.56
CA SER A 28 -11.13 10.58 32.11
C SER A 28 -11.10 11.14 30.69
N THR A 29 -11.88 10.51 29.82
CA THR A 29 -12.36 11.03 28.54
C THR A 29 -13.12 12.34 28.75
N THR A 30 -12.64 13.44 28.18
CA THR A 30 -13.40 14.69 28.11
C THR A 30 -14.26 14.69 26.85
N ASP A 31 -15.54 14.36 27.04
CA ASP A 31 -16.63 14.68 26.11
C ASP A 31 -16.81 16.20 26.05
N ALA A 32 -16.74 16.77 24.85
CA ALA A 32 -17.11 18.15 24.60
C ALA A 32 -18.65 18.23 24.45
N VAL A 33 -19.31 18.74 25.48
CA VAL A 33 -20.76 19.01 25.49
C VAL A 33 -21.06 20.20 24.57
N ALA A 34 -21.78 19.95 23.49
CA ALA A 34 -22.37 20.98 22.64
C ALA A 34 -23.51 21.70 23.37
N ALA A 35 -23.42 23.02 23.49
CA ALA A 35 -24.44 23.86 24.10
C ALA A 35 -25.65 24.01 23.17
N VAL A 36 -26.79 23.44 23.57
CA VAL A 36 -28.09 23.63 22.93
C VAL A 36 -28.66 25.00 23.33
N ARG A 37 -28.85 25.90 22.36
CA ARG A 37 -29.70 27.09 22.53
C ARG A 37 -31.16 26.72 22.24
N GLY A 38 -32.03 26.89 23.22
CA GLY A 38 -33.48 26.78 23.05
C GLY A 38 -34.06 28.00 22.31
N ALA A 39 -35.03 27.75 21.43
CA ALA A 39 -35.86 28.76 20.78
C ALA A 39 -37.34 28.44 21.03
N GLY A 40 -38.10 29.48 21.39
CA GLY A 40 -39.53 29.44 21.72
C GLY A 40 -40.47 29.31 20.52
N PRO A 41 -41.80 29.38 20.72
CA PRO A 41 -42.78 28.78 19.83
C PRO A 41 -43.00 29.54 18.52
N ASP A 42 -43.28 28.73 17.49
CA ASP A 42 -43.48 29.03 16.07
C ASP A 42 -44.50 30.14 15.76
N ALA A 43 -44.08 31.07 14.89
CA ALA A 43 -44.97 31.84 14.04
C ALA A 43 -44.73 31.41 12.57
N PRO A 44 -45.78 31.33 11.73
CA PRO A 44 -45.68 30.73 10.39
C PRO A 44 -44.77 31.55 9.47
N GLN A 45 -43.65 30.95 9.05
CA GLN A 45 -42.72 31.53 8.10
C GLN A 45 -43.27 31.45 6.67
N VAL A 46 -43.38 32.62 6.04
CA VAL A 46 -43.57 32.79 4.59
C VAL A 46 -42.23 32.48 3.91
N PRO A 47 -42.17 31.74 2.78
CA PRO A 47 -40.92 31.42 2.10
C PRO A 47 -40.26 32.71 1.58
N ALA A 48 -39.06 32.99 2.08
CA ALA A 48 -38.23 34.09 1.60
C ALA A 48 -37.64 33.76 0.22
N PRO A 49 -37.46 34.75 -0.67
CA PRO A 49 -36.91 34.52 -1.99
C PRO A 49 -35.45 34.06 -1.92
N ALA A 50 -35.13 33.00 -2.67
CA ALA A 50 -33.79 32.49 -2.88
C ALA A 50 -33.04 33.41 -3.86
N ASP A 51 -32.45 34.48 -3.33
CA ASP A 51 -31.32 35.20 -3.94
C ASP A 51 -30.82 36.22 -2.92
N SER A 52 -29.91 35.78 -2.06
CA SER A 52 -29.02 36.70 -1.34
C SER A 52 -27.58 36.34 -1.70
N ALA A 53 -26.86 37.37 -2.13
CA ALA A 53 -25.51 37.34 -2.65
C ALA A 53 -24.46 37.11 -1.55
N ASP A 54 -24.55 35.99 -0.84
CA ASP A 54 -23.50 35.52 0.06
C ASP A 54 -22.60 34.52 -0.70
N GLY A 55 -21.32 34.88 -0.79
CA GLY A 55 -20.28 34.04 -1.37
C GLY A 55 -20.16 32.72 -0.59
N LEU A 56 -19.70 31.66 -1.28
CA LEU A 56 -19.31 30.43 -0.59
C LEU A 56 -18.24 30.79 0.44
N SER A 57 -18.48 30.48 1.72
CA SER A 57 -17.49 30.70 2.77
C SER A 57 -16.54 29.50 2.79
N PRO A 58 -15.24 29.68 2.49
CA PRO A 58 -14.30 28.55 2.49
C PRO A 58 -13.97 28.14 3.92
N ASP A 59 -13.91 26.82 4.17
CA ASP A 59 -13.33 26.29 5.41
C ASP A 59 -11.87 26.78 5.57
N PRO A 60 -11.52 27.47 6.67
CA PRO A 60 -10.22 28.09 6.82
C PRO A 60 -9.07 27.06 6.95
N GLY A 61 -9.36 25.85 7.44
CA GLY A 61 -8.39 24.78 7.55
C GLY A 61 -8.02 24.21 6.19
N LEU A 62 -9.03 23.89 5.36
CA LEU A 62 -8.82 23.39 4.00
C LEU A 62 -8.25 24.46 3.06
N LEU A 63 -8.61 25.74 3.27
CA LEU A 63 -7.98 26.84 2.54
C LEU A 63 -6.49 26.98 2.88
N ARG A 64 -6.09 26.74 4.14
CA ARG A 64 -4.67 26.67 4.52
C ARG A 64 -3.98 25.48 3.87
N LEU A 65 -4.63 24.31 3.87
CA LEU A 65 -4.11 23.09 3.24
C LEU A 65 -3.87 23.29 1.73
N SER A 66 -4.77 23.99 1.03
CA SER A 66 -4.59 24.36 -0.38
C SER A 66 -3.29 25.14 -0.63
N ARG A 67 -2.96 26.10 0.25
CA ARG A 67 -1.71 26.88 0.14
C ARG A 67 -0.48 26.01 0.34
N TRP A 68 -0.52 25.12 1.34
CA TRP A 68 0.56 24.17 1.60
C TRP A 68 0.83 23.25 0.40
N PHE A 69 -0.22 22.77 -0.29
CA PHE A 69 -0.04 22.00 -1.52
C PHE A 69 0.64 22.82 -2.62
N ALA A 70 0.25 24.08 -2.80
CA ALA A 70 0.79 24.91 -3.86
C ALA A 70 2.27 25.30 -3.65
N GLU A 71 2.74 25.29 -2.40
CA GLU A 71 4.13 25.55 -2.02
C GLU A 71 5.00 24.28 -1.96
N ALA A 72 4.38 23.09 -1.94
CA ALA A 72 5.08 21.82 -1.79
C ALA A 72 5.74 21.35 -3.10
N ASP A 73 6.89 20.66 -2.96
CA ASP A 73 7.40 19.83 -4.04
C ASP A 73 6.51 18.57 -4.23
N PRO A 74 6.56 17.90 -5.40
CA PRO A 74 5.68 16.77 -5.70
C PRO A 74 5.68 15.64 -4.66
N GLY A 75 6.85 15.27 -4.12
CA GLY A 75 6.94 14.18 -3.13
C GLY A 75 6.31 14.58 -1.80
N THR A 76 6.57 15.80 -1.34
CA THR A 76 5.93 16.36 -0.14
C THR A 76 4.42 16.51 -0.33
N ALA A 77 3.96 16.88 -1.54
CA ALA A 77 2.53 16.99 -1.84
C ALA A 77 1.83 15.61 -1.76
N ASP A 78 2.47 14.54 -2.23
CA ASP A 78 1.92 13.19 -2.10
C ASP A 78 1.82 12.75 -0.63
N ASP A 79 2.85 12.98 0.18
CA ASP A 79 2.83 12.66 1.61
C ASP A 79 1.79 13.52 2.37
N LEU A 80 1.63 14.79 1.97
CA LEU A 80 0.63 15.70 2.53
C LEU A 80 -0.79 15.26 2.17
N CYS A 81 -1.02 14.80 0.94
CA CYS A 81 -2.29 14.20 0.50
C CYS A 81 -2.63 12.95 1.32
N ALA A 82 -1.66 12.04 1.46
CA ALA A 82 -1.81 10.82 2.26
C ALA A 82 -2.20 11.14 3.72
N SER A 83 -1.54 12.14 4.30
CA SER A 83 -1.74 12.55 5.69
C SER A 83 -3.05 13.32 5.91
N SER A 84 -3.49 14.10 4.91
CA SER A 84 -4.68 14.94 5.01
C SER A 84 -5.96 14.20 4.68
N PHE A 85 -5.92 13.31 3.69
CA PHE A 85 -7.10 12.61 3.18
C PHE A 85 -7.08 11.12 3.49
N GLY A 86 -5.94 10.42 3.48
CA GLY A 86 -5.90 8.98 3.76
C GLY A 86 -6.81 8.14 2.83
N LEU A 87 -7.10 8.64 1.64
CA LEU A 87 -7.95 8.01 0.61
C LEU A 87 -7.08 7.31 -0.43
N TYR A 88 -6.31 6.32 0.03
CA TYR A 88 -5.45 5.50 -0.81
C TYR A 88 -5.56 4.02 -0.42
N PRO A 89 -5.41 3.09 -1.39
CA PRO A 89 -5.42 1.65 -1.14
C PRO A 89 -4.15 1.19 -0.41
N ALA A 90 -4.21 0.02 0.23
CA ALA A 90 -3.00 -0.64 0.70
C ALA A 90 -2.17 -1.16 -0.49
N ARG A 91 -0.94 -1.62 -0.24
CA ARG A 91 -0.11 -2.27 -1.26
C ARG A 91 0.50 -3.52 -0.69
N HIS A 92 0.23 -4.65 -1.34
CA HIS A 92 0.72 -5.96 -0.94
C HIS A 92 1.23 -6.72 -2.16
N PHE A 93 2.24 -7.57 -1.95
CA PHE A 93 2.64 -8.51 -2.98
C PHE A 93 1.59 -9.63 -3.09
N GLY A 94 1.36 -10.11 -4.32
CA GLY A 94 0.61 -11.35 -4.52
C GLY A 94 1.35 -12.56 -3.93
N ALA A 95 0.60 -13.62 -3.64
CA ALA A 95 1.17 -14.90 -3.23
C ALA A 95 1.96 -15.55 -4.38
N PRO A 96 3.04 -16.31 -4.08
CA PRO A 96 3.74 -17.08 -5.10
C PRO A 96 2.80 -18.05 -5.82
N ALA A 97 2.90 -18.14 -7.15
CA ALA A 97 2.19 -19.13 -7.94
C ALA A 97 2.71 -20.53 -7.59
N GLU A 98 1.97 -21.25 -6.73
CA GLU A 98 2.24 -22.62 -6.26
C GLU A 98 3.67 -22.82 -5.71
N ALA A 99 3.81 -22.98 -4.39
CA ALA A 99 5.03 -23.55 -3.84
C ALA A 99 5.30 -24.89 -4.55
N ALA A 100 6.37 -24.96 -5.35
CA ALA A 100 6.85 -26.24 -5.86
C ALA A 100 6.88 -27.21 -4.67
N PRO A 101 6.33 -28.43 -4.80
CA PRO A 101 6.28 -29.37 -3.69
C PRO A 101 7.68 -29.47 -3.12
N ALA A 102 7.80 -29.22 -1.81
CA ALA A 102 9.08 -29.28 -1.11
C ALA A 102 9.83 -30.53 -1.60
N PRO A 103 11.12 -30.42 -1.98
CA PRO A 103 11.88 -31.61 -2.33
C PRO A 103 11.71 -32.57 -1.15
N THR A 104 11.16 -33.74 -1.43
CA THR A 104 11.01 -34.80 -0.44
C THR A 104 12.42 -35.23 -0.10
N VAL A 105 13.04 -34.54 0.85
CA VAL A 105 14.24 -35.03 1.52
C VAL A 105 13.76 -36.27 2.27
N PRO A 106 14.24 -37.48 1.93
CA PRO A 106 13.89 -38.65 2.71
C PRO A 106 14.36 -38.38 4.14
N ALA A 107 13.40 -38.33 5.07
CA ALA A 107 13.70 -38.15 6.48
C ALA A 107 14.74 -39.19 6.91
N PRO A 108 15.78 -38.83 7.67
CA PRO A 108 16.61 -39.83 8.31
C PRO A 108 15.70 -40.67 9.21
N THR A 109 15.75 -41.98 9.03
CA THR A 109 15.02 -42.95 9.84
C THR A 109 15.55 -42.92 11.27
N VAL A 110 14.95 -42.09 12.11
CA VAL A 110 15.15 -42.12 13.56
C VAL A 110 14.09 -43.05 14.15
N PRO A 111 14.45 -44.04 14.98
CA PRO A 111 13.48 -44.95 15.57
C PRO A 111 12.55 -44.23 16.54
N GLU A 112 11.30 -44.66 16.48
CA GLU A 112 10.10 -44.13 17.13
C GLU A 112 10.19 -44.16 18.66
N GLN A 113 10.19 -42.99 19.30
CA GLN A 113 9.73 -42.84 20.69
C GLN A 113 9.36 -41.38 21.04
N THR A 114 8.05 -41.19 21.25
CA THR A 114 7.40 -40.19 22.11
C THR A 114 7.77 -38.70 21.96
N ALA A 115 6.96 -37.94 21.20
CA ALA A 115 6.47 -36.61 21.58
C ALA A 115 5.47 -36.05 20.54
N ALA A 116 4.18 -36.29 20.76
CA ALA A 116 3.13 -35.50 20.13
C ALA A 116 3.07 -34.13 20.85
N GLY A 117 3.45 -33.05 20.16
CA GLY A 117 3.29 -31.69 20.69
C GLY A 117 4.19 -30.58 20.11
N ALA A 118 5.28 -30.89 19.40
CA ALA A 118 6.29 -29.85 19.06
C ALA A 118 6.57 -29.62 17.56
N ALA A 119 5.88 -30.30 16.64
CA ALA A 119 6.26 -30.32 15.22
C ALA A 119 5.71 -29.15 14.36
N ALA A 120 4.77 -28.34 14.85
CA ALA A 120 4.24 -27.20 14.10
C ALA A 120 5.04 -25.88 14.31
N GLY A 121 5.89 -25.81 15.33
CA GLY A 121 6.69 -24.61 15.64
C GLY A 121 8.09 -24.60 15.01
N ALA A 122 8.67 -25.77 14.73
CA ALA A 122 10.08 -25.87 14.31
C ALA A 122 10.32 -25.57 12.81
N ALA A 123 9.32 -25.74 11.93
CA ALA A 123 9.46 -25.43 10.51
C ALA A 123 9.36 -23.92 10.20
N ALA A 124 8.73 -23.13 11.07
CA ALA A 124 8.62 -21.68 10.92
C ALA A 124 9.87 -20.93 11.39
N GLY A 125 10.63 -21.52 12.33
CA GLY A 125 11.84 -20.89 12.90
C GLY A 125 13.00 -20.77 11.91
N GLY A 126 13.12 -21.67 10.94
CA GLY A 126 14.22 -21.66 9.96
C GLY A 126 14.04 -20.68 8.80
N ALA A 127 12.81 -20.30 8.44
CA ALA A 127 12.55 -19.44 7.28
C ALA A 127 12.81 -17.96 7.55
N ALA A 128 12.71 -17.54 8.80
CA ALA A 128 12.84 -16.14 9.19
C ALA A 128 14.30 -15.65 9.11
N ASP A 129 15.27 -16.54 9.21
CA ASP A 129 16.70 -16.18 9.06
C ASP A 129 17.18 -16.34 7.60
N VAL A 130 16.29 -16.76 6.70
CA VAL A 130 16.58 -16.81 5.27
C VAL A 130 16.44 -15.40 4.69
N SER A 131 17.48 -14.95 4.01
CA SER A 131 17.48 -13.72 3.23
C SER A 131 16.51 -13.78 2.05
N TRP A 132 15.84 -12.68 1.71
CA TRP A 132 15.06 -12.61 0.46
C TRP A 132 15.90 -12.89 -0.79
N TRP A 133 17.20 -12.55 -0.80
CA TRP A 133 18.10 -12.79 -1.94
C TRP A 133 18.25 -14.26 -2.30
N HIS A 134 18.12 -15.14 -1.30
CA HIS A 134 18.41 -16.56 -1.39
C HIS A 134 17.23 -17.45 -1.00
N GLY A 135 16.11 -16.85 -0.61
CA GLY A 135 14.91 -17.55 -0.21
C GLY A 135 14.07 -18.05 -1.39
N PRO A 136 13.01 -18.83 -1.10
CA PRO A 136 11.99 -19.20 -2.07
C PRO A 136 11.46 -17.99 -2.83
N THR A 137 11.33 -18.11 -4.16
CA THR A 137 10.89 -17.02 -5.04
C THR A 137 9.45 -17.24 -5.51
N ALA A 138 8.77 -16.15 -5.85
CA ALA A 138 7.42 -16.13 -6.42
C ALA A 138 7.43 -16.12 -7.95
N HIS A 139 8.52 -16.60 -8.55
CA HIS A 139 8.87 -16.35 -9.94
C HIS A 139 7.83 -16.91 -10.94
N ALA A 140 6.99 -16.02 -11.48
CA ALA A 140 5.95 -16.33 -12.46
C ALA A 140 6.37 -16.08 -13.93
N ALA A 141 7.57 -15.53 -14.20
CA ALA A 141 7.98 -15.20 -15.57
C ALA A 141 8.09 -16.44 -16.48
N ALA A 142 8.25 -17.63 -15.90
CA ALA A 142 8.15 -18.91 -16.60
C ALA A 142 6.80 -19.10 -17.33
N ALA A 143 5.68 -18.54 -16.84
CA ALA A 143 4.37 -18.67 -17.47
C ALA A 143 4.19 -17.77 -18.70
N LEU A 144 4.81 -16.58 -18.71
CA LEU A 144 4.91 -15.72 -19.90
C LEU A 144 5.81 -16.37 -20.95
N ARG A 145 6.90 -17.05 -20.52
CA ARG A 145 7.76 -17.86 -21.39
C ARG A 145 7.05 -19.12 -21.93
N ALA A 146 6.17 -19.75 -21.17
CA ALA A 146 5.53 -21.02 -21.52
C ALA A 146 4.39 -20.91 -22.55
N ARG A 147 3.77 -19.72 -22.69
CA ARG A 147 2.78 -19.46 -23.76
C ARG A 147 3.43 -19.25 -25.13
N GLU A 148 4.74 -19.10 -25.18
CA GLU A 148 5.52 -19.04 -26.41
C GLU A 148 6.37 -20.31 -26.50
N THR A 149 5.99 -21.23 -27.38
CA THR A 149 6.75 -22.45 -27.63
C THR A 149 8.16 -22.11 -28.14
N ARG A 150 9.14 -22.06 -27.24
CA ARG A 150 10.57 -22.00 -27.58
C ARG A 150 11.22 -23.38 -27.40
N PRO A 151 12.05 -23.86 -28.34
CA PRO A 151 12.99 -24.93 -28.05
C PRO A 151 14.08 -24.40 -27.11
N ALA A 152 14.39 -25.18 -26.07
CA ALA A 152 15.39 -24.87 -25.07
C ALA A 152 16.76 -24.54 -25.68
N ARG A 153 17.36 -23.42 -25.27
CA ARG A 153 18.81 -23.22 -25.38
C ARG A 153 19.34 -22.52 -24.13
N GLY A 154 20.20 -23.25 -23.42
CA GLY A 154 20.98 -22.74 -22.30
C GLY A 154 22.08 -21.77 -22.75
N LEU A 155 22.48 -20.93 -21.80
CA LEU A 155 23.56 -19.95 -21.88
C LEU A 155 24.89 -20.58 -22.33
N ARG A 156 25.46 -20.12 -23.46
CA ARG A 156 26.91 -20.10 -23.73
C ARG A 156 27.27 -18.98 -24.73
N ARG A 157 28.31 -18.20 -24.40
CA ARG A 157 29.00 -17.28 -25.32
C ARG A 157 29.84 -18.03 -26.37
N ALA A 158 29.99 -17.37 -27.53
CA ALA A 158 31.10 -17.38 -28.49
C ALA A 158 30.95 -18.08 -29.88
N ARG A 159 31.18 -17.23 -30.90
CA ARG A 159 31.66 -17.42 -32.30
C ARG A 159 30.67 -17.67 -33.46
N ARG A 160 30.89 -16.82 -34.49
CA ARG A 160 30.43 -16.84 -35.89
C ARG A 160 30.71 -18.19 -36.54
N ASP A 161 29.76 -18.70 -37.33
CA ASP A 161 29.96 -18.90 -38.78
C ASP A 161 28.64 -19.19 -39.52
N VAL A 162 28.74 -18.97 -40.82
CA VAL A 162 27.74 -18.77 -41.87
C VAL A 162 27.26 -20.11 -42.46
N ASP A 163 25.95 -20.26 -42.74
CA ASP A 163 25.36 -20.79 -44.00
C ASP A 163 23.91 -21.34 -43.90
N ASN A 164 23.09 -20.91 -44.87
CA ASN A 164 21.80 -21.41 -45.40
C ASN A 164 20.41 -21.03 -44.81
N PRO A 165 19.39 -20.78 -45.67
CA PRO A 165 18.14 -20.06 -45.36
C PRO A 165 16.90 -20.95 -45.03
N PRO A 166 15.78 -20.37 -44.54
CA PRO A 166 14.61 -21.12 -44.08
C PRO A 166 13.54 -21.35 -45.16
N VAL A 167 12.83 -22.47 -45.04
CA VAL A 167 11.61 -22.79 -45.82
C VAL A 167 10.38 -22.24 -45.10
N VAL A 168 9.65 -21.37 -45.79
CA VAL A 168 8.35 -20.81 -45.38
C VAL A 168 7.24 -21.87 -45.56
N ARG A 169 6.35 -22.00 -44.56
CA ARG A 169 4.96 -22.39 -44.83
C ARG A 169 3.98 -21.51 -44.07
N SER A 170 3.20 -20.81 -44.89
CA SER A 170 2.02 -20.01 -44.61
C SER A 170 0.83 -20.88 -44.16
N GLY A 171 -0.05 -20.32 -43.34
CA GLY A 171 -1.38 -20.87 -43.03
C GLY A 171 -2.19 -19.92 -42.16
N ALA A 172 -3.15 -19.23 -42.75
CA ALA A 172 -3.97 -18.18 -42.16
C ALA A 172 -5.13 -18.68 -41.25
N LYS A 173 -5.45 -17.86 -40.22
CA LYS A 173 -6.73 -17.41 -39.58
C LYS A 173 -8.09 -18.04 -40.01
N PRO A 174 -9.26 -17.83 -39.32
CA PRO A 174 -9.59 -16.89 -38.20
C PRO A 174 -10.58 -17.41 -37.09
N GLY A 175 -10.76 -16.65 -36.00
CA GLY A 175 -12.11 -16.22 -35.53
C GLY A 175 -12.73 -16.70 -34.19
N SER A 176 -12.82 -15.75 -33.23
CA SER A 176 -13.98 -15.43 -32.35
C SER A 176 -14.23 -16.18 -31.01
N PRO A 177 -15.07 -15.65 -30.07
CA PRO A 177 -14.64 -15.27 -28.72
C PRO A 177 -15.28 -16.12 -27.61
N GLY A 178 -14.48 -16.56 -26.63
CA GLY A 178 -14.92 -17.42 -25.53
C GLY A 178 -15.61 -16.66 -24.39
N ARG A 179 -16.90 -16.95 -24.22
CA ARG A 179 -17.79 -16.50 -23.13
C ARG A 179 -17.32 -16.95 -21.74
N HIS A 180 -17.55 -16.08 -20.76
CA HIS A 180 -17.46 -16.34 -19.33
C HIS A 180 -18.26 -17.59 -18.90
N ARG A 181 -17.60 -18.54 -18.23
CA ARG A 181 -18.25 -19.65 -17.51
C ARG A 181 -18.46 -19.25 -16.05
N LYS A 182 -19.72 -19.22 -15.65
CA LYS A 182 -20.21 -19.16 -14.26
C LYS A 182 -19.99 -20.54 -13.61
N PRO A 183 -19.52 -20.65 -12.35
CA PRO A 183 -19.41 -21.95 -11.70
C PRO A 183 -20.78 -22.45 -11.24
N GLU A 184 -21.11 -23.67 -11.63
CA GLU A 184 -22.33 -24.40 -11.26
C GLU A 184 -22.25 -24.93 -9.83
N ARG A 185 -23.35 -24.77 -9.08
CA ARG A 185 -23.59 -25.41 -7.79
C ARG A 185 -23.86 -26.91 -8.00
N SER A 186 -22.98 -27.75 -7.49
CA SER A 186 -23.23 -29.20 -7.44
C SER A 186 -24.17 -29.55 -6.28
N ARG A 187 -25.43 -29.85 -6.61
CA ARG A 187 -26.32 -30.68 -5.79
C ARG A 187 -26.01 -32.15 -6.10
N GLY A 188 -25.78 -32.95 -5.07
CA GLY A 188 -25.63 -34.40 -5.19
C GLY A 188 -25.59 -35.07 -3.83
N ALA A 189 -26.77 -35.27 -3.24
CA ALA A 189 -26.96 -36.02 -2.02
C ALA A 189 -26.82 -37.53 -2.29
N ALA A 190 -26.09 -38.24 -1.44
CA ALA A 190 -26.23 -39.67 -1.22
C ALA A 190 -26.41 -39.91 0.29
N ALA A 191 -27.54 -40.52 0.64
CA ALA A 191 -28.02 -40.71 2.00
C ALA A 191 -27.23 -41.78 2.75
N VAL A 192 -26.88 -41.47 4.02
CA VAL A 192 -26.40 -42.42 5.03
C VAL A 192 -27.32 -42.26 6.26
N PRO A 193 -27.84 -43.34 6.87
CA PRO A 193 -28.87 -43.24 7.91
C PRO A 193 -28.31 -42.73 9.25
N PRO A 194 -29.14 -42.16 10.15
CA PRO A 194 -28.68 -41.46 11.33
C PRO A 194 -28.41 -42.42 12.51
N GLY A 195 -27.20 -42.36 13.06
CA GLY A 195 -26.89 -42.80 14.43
C GLY A 195 -27.00 -41.60 15.40
N PRO A 196 -27.34 -41.81 16.69
CA PRO A 196 -27.88 -40.74 17.52
C PRO A 196 -26.80 -39.81 18.08
N ALA A 197 -27.18 -38.53 18.13
CA ALA A 197 -26.80 -37.51 19.10
C ALA A 197 -25.29 -37.28 19.37
N GLY A 198 -24.73 -36.35 18.59
CA GLY A 198 -23.47 -35.67 18.89
C GLY A 198 -23.23 -34.45 18.00
N ALA A 199 -24.28 -33.72 17.60
CA ALA A 199 -24.20 -32.66 16.60
C ALA A 199 -24.86 -31.36 17.07
N THR A 200 -24.30 -30.74 18.11
CA THR A 200 -24.57 -29.33 18.45
C THR A 200 -23.34 -28.44 18.29
N GLY A 201 -22.17 -28.99 17.95
CA GLY A 201 -20.94 -28.22 17.74
C GLY A 201 -20.67 -27.72 16.31
N GLY A 202 -21.32 -28.31 15.29
CA GLY A 202 -21.05 -28.00 13.87
C GLY A 202 -21.67 -26.70 13.37
N ALA A 203 -22.95 -26.47 13.68
CA ALA A 203 -23.68 -25.28 13.22
C ALA A 203 -23.11 -23.98 13.78
N GLY A 204 -22.78 -23.94 15.07
CA GLY A 204 -22.15 -22.76 15.69
C GLY A 204 -20.71 -22.50 15.23
N THR A 205 -19.99 -23.52 14.76
CA THR A 205 -18.64 -23.37 14.21
C THR A 205 -18.69 -22.86 12.76
N GLN A 206 -19.63 -23.35 11.97
CA GLN A 206 -19.88 -22.85 10.61
C GLN A 206 -20.37 -21.39 10.62
N ASP A 207 -21.28 -21.02 11.53
CA ASP A 207 -21.79 -19.65 11.65
C ASP A 207 -20.70 -18.67 12.11
N ARG A 208 -19.84 -19.07 13.06
CA ARG A 208 -18.65 -18.30 13.45
C ARG A 208 -17.65 -18.15 12.30
N SER A 209 -17.40 -19.21 11.53
CA SER A 209 -16.52 -19.15 10.37
C SER A 209 -17.06 -18.25 9.26
N ALA A 210 -18.38 -18.26 9.04
CA ALA A 210 -19.04 -17.38 8.08
C ALA A 210 -18.96 -15.92 8.53
N ALA A 211 -19.23 -15.64 9.81
CA ALA A 211 -19.10 -14.30 10.38
C ALA A 211 -17.65 -13.78 10.29
N ALA A 212 -16.65 -14.62 10.56
CA ALA A 212 -15.24 -14.25 10.43
C ALA A 212 -14.85 -13.95 8.97
N ALA A 213 -15.38 -14.72 8.00
CA ALA A 213 -15.16 -14.45 6.58
C ALA A 213 -15.79 -13.13 6.14
N GLU A 214 -17.02 -12.86 6.56
CA GLU A 214 -17.70 -11.57 6.29
C GLU A 214 -16.97 -10.38 6.89
N GLN A 215 -16.53 -10.49 8.14
CA GLN A 215 -15.73 -9.50 8.84
C GLN A 215 -14.44 -9.18 8.08
N ARG A 216 -13.75 -10.22 7.61
CA ARG A 216 -12.54 -10.08 6.80
C ARG A 216 -12.82 -9.39 5.47
N ILE A 217 -13.89 -9.77 4.75
CA ILE A 217 -14.27 -9.14 3.48
C ILE A 217 -14.53 -7.63 3.70
N ALA A 218 -15.28 -7.27 4.75
CA ALA A 218 -15.56 -5.87 5.06
C ALA A 218 -14.29 -5.09 5.46
N ALA A 219 -13.40 -5.70 6.25
CA ALA A 219 -12.13 -5.09 6.64
C ALA A 219 -11.22 -4.85 5.43
N ARG A 220 -11.09 -5.85 4.54
CA ARG A 220 -10.33 -5.73 3.29
C ARG A 220 -10.89 -4.63 2.39
N LEU A 221 -12.22 -4.58 2.24
CA LEU A 221 -12.89 -3.55 1.45
C LEU A 221 -12.58 -2.14 1.97
N LEU A 222 -12.64 -1.91 3.29
CA LEU A 222 -12.32 -0.62 3.89
C LEU A 222 -10.84 -0.26 3.78
N LEU A 223 -9.95 -1.25 3.81
CA LEU A 223 -8.52 -1.03 3.66
C LEU A 223 -8.13 -0.74 2.19
N ALA A 224 -8.79 -1.36 1.22
CA ALA A 224 -8.61 -1.06 -0.21
C ALA A 224 -9.29 0.26 -0.60
N HIS A 225 -10.49 0.53 -0.07
CA HIS A 225 -11.32 1.69 -0.38
C HIS A 225 -11.72 2.40 0.92
N PRO A 226 -10.92 3.37 1.41
CA PRO A 226 -11.15 4.01 2.70
C PRO A 226 -12.39 4.90 2.77
N LEU A 227 -13.13 5.05 1.66
CA LEU A 227 -14.45 5.65 1.58
C LEU A 227 -15.35 4.74 0.73
N VAL A 228 -16.41 4.20 1.35
CA VAL A 228 -17.42 3.36 0.71
C VAL A 228 -18.78 4.03 0.89
N THR A 229 -19.48 4.32 -0.20
CA THR A 229 -20.83 4.90 -0.15
C THR A 229 -21.90 3.87 -0.51
N ALA A 230 -23.15 4.12 -0.12
CA ALA A 230 -24.29 3.27 -0.40
C ALA A 230 -24.74 3.28 -1.87
N SER A 231 -24.20 4.17 -2.70
CA SER A 231 -24.56 4.31 -4.12
C SER A 231 -23.35 4.33 -5.04
N GLY A 232 -22.15 4.06 -4.51
CA GLY A 232 -20.89 4.05 -5.23
C GLY A 232 -20.53 2.73 -5.88
N PRO A 233 -19.34 2.66 -6.50
CA PRO A 233 -18.84 1.44 -7.14
C PRO A 233 -18.73 0.24 -6.18
N HIS A 234 -18.63 0.51 -4.86
CA HIS A 234 -18.51 -0.51 -3.81
C HIS A 234 -19.77 -0.62 -2.94
N ALA A 235 -20.93 -0.14 -3.42
CA ALA A 235 -22.18 -0.13 -2.66
C ALA A 235 -22.62 -1.51 -2.16
N ASP A 236 -22.34 -2.58 -2.91
CA ASP A 236 -22.68 -3.96 -2.53
C ASP A 236 -22.02 -4.40 -1.22
N GLY A 237 -20.85 -3.83 -0.88
CA GLY A 237 -20.14 -4.12 0.37
C GLY A 237 -20.60 -3.28 1.57
N PHE A 238 -21.32 -2.18 1.35
CA PHE A 238 -21.74 -1.27 2.41
C PHE A 238 -22.68 -1.92 3.47
N PRO A 239 -23.67 -2.76 3.10
CA PRO A 239 -24.48 -3.49 4.08
C PRO A 239 -23.65 -4.39 5.00
N LEU A 240 -22.57 -4.98 4.48
CA LEU A 240 -21.67 -5.84 5.24
C LEU A 240 -20.88 -5.05 6.28
N ILE A 241 -20.36 -3.87 5.90
CA ILE A 241 -19.70 -2.93 6.81
C ILE A 241 -20.66 -2.51 7.93
N ARG A 242 -21.90 -2.13 7.58
CA ARG A 242 -22.91 -1.74 8.58
C ARG A 242 -23.25 -2.86 9.56
N ARG A 243 -23.34 -4.11 9.07
CA ARG A 243 -23.62 -5.28 9.90
C ARG A 243 -22.53 -5.53 10.94
N HIS A 244 -21.26 -5.34 10.56
CA HIS A 244 -20.10 -5.62 11.42
C HIS A 244 -19.44 -4.36 11.99
N ARG A 245 -20.13 -3.22 11.98
CA ARG A 245 -19.54 -1.90 12.29
C ARG A 245 -18.84 -1.84 13.65
N ASP A 246 -19.45 -2.39 14.70
CA ASP A 246 -18.94 -2.23 16.07
C ASP A 246 -17.61 -3.00 16.21
N TRP A 247 -17.57 -4.22 15.66
CA TRP A 247 -16.36 -5.03 15.58
C TRP A 247 -15.29 -4.36 14.69
N LEU A 248 -15.66 -3.87 13.50
CA LEU A 248 -14.71 -3.20 12.59
C LEU A 248 -14.09 -1.97 13.26
N THR A 249 -14.90 -1.12 13.89
CA THR A 249 -14.43 0.08 14.59
C THR A 249 -13.45 -0.28 15.70
N GLU A 250 -13.78 -1.25 16.56
CA GLU A 250 -12.89 -1.70 17.63
C GLU A 250 -11.57 -2.28 17.07
N ARG A 251 -11.65 -3.10 16.03
CA ARG A 251 -10.48 -3.77 15.45
C ARG A 251 -9.53 -2.81 14.73
N PHE A 252 -10.05 -1.88 13.93
CA PHE A 252 -9.23 -0.86 13.26
C PHE A 252 -8.57 0.08 14.26
N ASP A 253 -9.28 0.47 15.33
CA ASP A 253 -8.72 1.30 16.40
C ASP A 253 -7.63 0.54 17.17
N THR A 254 -7.92 -0.67 17.64
CA THR A 254 -6.99 -1.45 18.47
C THR A 254 -5.72 -1.85 17.71
N LEU A 255 -5.83 -2.30 16.46
CA LEU A 255 -4.67 -2.77 15.70
C LEU A 255 -3.91 -1.64 15.02
N LEU A 256 -4.62 -0.68 14.43
CA LEU A 256 -4.04 0.32 13.53
C LEU A 256 -4.22 1.74 14.05
N GLY A 257 -4.98 1.97 15.11
CA GLY A 257 -5.32 3.31 15.58
C GLY A 257 -6.08 4.11 14.52
N TYR A 258 -6.85 3.45 13.66
CA TYR A 258 -7.64 4.11 12.62
C TYR A 258 -9.10 4.24 13.04
N ARG A 259 -9.60 5.47 12.95
CA ARG A 259 -11.00 5.78 13.23
C ARG A 259 -11.86 5.35 12.05
N LEU A 260 -12.85 4.50 12.31
CA LEU A 260 -13.90 4.15 11.36
C LEU A 260 -15.19 4.91 11.70
N VAL A 261 -15.67 5.73 10.77
CA VAL A 261 -16.96 6.43 10.86
C VAL A 261 -17.96 5.73 9.93
N VAL A 262 -19.04 5.20 10.47
CA VAL A 262 -20.11 4.55 9.69
C VAL A 262 -21.39 5.38 9.82
N GLY A 263 -21.68 6.16 8.78
CA GLY A 263 -22.90 6.95 8.64
C GLY A 263 -24.07 6.16 8.06
N PRO A 264 -25.21 6.83 7.79
CA PRO A 264 -26.36 6.20 7.15
C PRO A 264 -26.09 5.76 5.71
N TRP A 265 -25.30 6.55 4.96
CA TRP A 265 -25.07 6.39 3.52
C TRP A 265 -23.61 6.19 3.12
N HIS A 266 -22.67 6.24 4.08
CA HIS A 266 -21.25 6.03 3.80
C HIS A 266 -20.52 5.43 5.00
N ALA A 267 -19.37 4.79 4.74
CA ALA A 267 -18.40 4.35 5.71
C ALA A 267 -17.04 4.93 5.33
N ARG A 268 -16.33 5.48 6.31
CA ARG A 268 -15.06 6.20 6.14
C ARG A 268 -14.03 5.68 7.13
N LEU A 269 -12.97 5.04 6.62
CA LEU A 269 -11.80 4.63 7.40
C LEU A 269 -10.73 5.73 7.35
N CYS A 270 -10.60 6.53 8.40
CA CYS A 270 -9.60 7.60 8.49
C CYS A 270 -8.19 7.02 8.70
N LYS A 271 -7.54 6.60 7.61
CA LYS A 271 -6.12 6.24 7.62
C LYS A 271 -5.27 7.45 7.95
N ALA A 272 -4.20 7.21 8.68
CA ALA A 272 -3.19 8.21 8.97
C ALA A 272 -2.02 8.04 7.99
N GLY A 273 -1.37 9.14 7.60
CA GLY A 273 -0.18 9.06 6.76
C GLY A 273 0.95 8.27 7.43
N LEU A 274 1.78 7.58 6.65
CA LEU A 274 2.91 6.79 7.15
C LEU A 274 4.19 7.63 7.38
N GLY A 275 4.07 8.95 7.24
CA GLY A 275 5.16 9.91 7.34
C GLY A 275 5.86 10.19 6.01
N PRO A 276 6.96 10.95 6.04
CA PRO A 276 7.67 11.37 4.83
C PRO A 276 8.24 10.19 4.04
N GLY A 277 8.21 10.29 2.71
CA GLY A 277 8.73 9.29 1.79
C GLY A 277 7.84 8.06 1.59
N ALA A 278 6.64 8.03 2.18
CA ALA A 278 5.68 6.94 1.97
C ALA A 278 5.04 6.97 0.58
N THR A 279 4.99 8.17 -0.05
CA THR A 279 4.66 8.42 -1.45
C THR A 279 3.38 7.72 -1.91
N ARG A 280 2.24 8.15 -1.35
CA ARG A 280 0.89 7.72 -1.73
C ARG A 280 0.22 8.77 -2.60
N ARG A 281 0.68 8.87 -3.85
CA ARG A 281 0.12 9.80 -4.82
C ARG A 281 -1.30 9.43 -5.24
N LEU A 282 -2.11 10.46 -5.49
CA LEU A 282 -3.39 10.34 -6.16
C LEU A 282 -3.18 10.38 -7.68
N GLU A 283 -4.01 9.63 -8.41
CA GLU A 283 -4.00 9.60 -9.87
C GLU A 283 -5.39 10.03 -10.36
N HIS A 284 -5.44 10.71 -11.51
CA HIS A 284 -6.69 11.10 -12.12
C HIS A 284 -7.49 9.83 -12.50
N PRO A 285 -8.77 9.70 -12.08
CA PRO A 285 -9.51 8.43 -12.16
C PRO A 285 -9.69 7.92 -13.60
N ALA A 286 -9.84 8.82 -14.58
CA ALA A 286 -9.99 8.44 -15.99
C ALA A 286 -8.67 8.28 -16.77
N THR A 287 -7.66 9.12 -16.52
CA THR A 287 -6.43 9.17 -17.35
C THR A 287 -5.24 8.47 -16.70
N GLY A 288 -5.28 8.22 -15.39
CA GLY A 288 -4.16 7.70 -14.61
C GLY A 288 -3.00 8.69 -14.44
N GLU A 289 -3.19 9.96 -14.83
CA GLU A 289 -2.16 10.99 -14.67
C GLU A 289 -1.94 11.29 -13.19
N PRO A 290 -0.68 11.35 -12.70
CA PRO A 290 -0.42 11.68 -11.30
C PRO A 290 -0.83 13.12 -10.99
N PHE A 291 -1.37 13.33 -9.79
CA PHE A 291 -1.70 14.67 -9.32
C PHE A 291 -0.45 15.54 -9.22
N THR A 292 -0.58 16.79 -9.65
CA THR A 292 0.42 17.84 -9.44
C THR A 292 0.17 18.55 -8.10
N PRO A 293 1.17 19.24 -7.53
CA PRO A 293 0.95 20.14 -6.39
C PRO A 293 -0.21 21.13 -6.62
N GLY A 294 -0.34 21.68 -7.84
CA GLY A 294 -1.44 22.56 -8.23
C GLY A 294 -2.81 21.87 -8.22
N GLY A 295 -2.88 20.63 -8.71
CA GLY A 295 -4.09 19.83 -8.65
C GLY A 295 -4.54 19.49 -7.23
N TYR A 296 -3.62 19.16 -6.33
CA TYR A 296 -3.94 19.00 -4.92
C TYR A 296 -4.39 20.31 -4.26
N ALA A 297 -3.76 21.43 -4.63
CA ALA A 297 -4.15 22.75 -4.15
C ALA A 297 -5.59 23.09 -4.56
N GLN A 298 -5.97 22.82 -5.83
CA GLN A 298 -7.33 22.98 -6.32
C GLN A 298 -8.32 22.03 -5.63
N LEU A 299 -7.92 20.78 -5.41
CA LEU A 299 -8.74 19.80 -4.69
C LEU A 299 -9.09 20.28 -3.28
N ALA A 300 -8.09 20.72 -2.51
CA ALA A 300 -8.30 21.25 -1.17
C ALA A 300 -9.13 22.55 -1.17
N LEU A 301 -8.92 23.43 -2.16
CA LEU A 301 -9.66 24.68 -2.30
C LEU A 301 -11.14 24.45 -2.63
N VAL A 302 -11.43 23.60 -3.61
CA VAL A 302 -12.80 23.26 -3.97
C VAL A 302 -13.47 22.58 -2.77
N LEU A 303 -12.81 21.62 -2.12
CA LEU A 303 -13.36 20.98 -0.93
C LEU A 303 -13.67 22.00 0.18
N ALA A 304 -12.81 23.00 0.41
CA ALA A 304 -13.04 24.08 1.37
C ALA A 304 -14.34 24.85 1.09
N LEU A 305 -14.66 25.08 -0.18
CA LEU A 305 -15.88 25.78 -0.61
C LEU A 305 -17.13 24.89 -0.52
N LEU A 306 -16.99 23.56 -0.59
CA LEU A 306 -18.11 22.62 -0.61
C LEU A 306 -18.66 22.26 0.78
N VAL A 307 -17.87 22.42 1.86
CA VAL A 307 -18.28 22.05 3.23
C VAL A 307 -19.63 22.67 3.63
N ASP A 308 -19.83 23.95 3.30
CA ASP A 308 -21.03 24.73 3.60
C ASP A 308 -21.82 25.13 2.34
N ALA A 309 -21.51 24.55 1.18
CA ALA A 309 -22.18 24.84 -0.08
C ALA A 309 -23.66 24.41 -0.09
N PRO A 310 -24.52 25.02 -0.92
CA PRO A 310 -25.84 24.47 -1.19
C PRO A 310 -25.72 23.10 -1.88
N GLU A 311 -26.72 22.23 -1.66
CA GLU A 311 -26.78 20.90 -2.32
C GLU A 311 -26.78 21.00 -3.84
N GLN A 312 -27.40 22.04 -4.41
CA GLN A 312 -27.37 22.33 -5.83
C GLN A 312 -26.49 23.56 -6.08
N LEU A 313 -25.41 23.40 -6.83
CA LEU A 313 -24.40 24.43 -7.05
C LEU A 313 -24.06 24.57 -8.55
N PRO A 314 -24.40 25.70 -9.19
CA PRO A 314 -23.96 25.97 -10.56
C PRO A 314 -22.43 25.98 -10.68
N LEU A 315 -21.89 25.32 -11.70
CA LEU A 315 -20.44 25.22 -11.93
C LEU A 315 -19.80 26.60 -12.13
N GLY A 316 -20.48 27.52 -12.84
CA GLY A 316 -20.05 28.91 -12.98
C GLY A 316 -19.90 29.63 -11.63
N ARG A 317 -20.80 29.37 -10.67
CA ARG A 317 -20.71 29.93 -9.30
C ARG A 317 -19.52 29.37 -8.54
N LEU A 318 -19.28 28.06 -8.62
CA LEU A 318 -18.10 27.43 -8.01
C LEU A 318 -16.80 28.00 -8.61
N ARG A 319 -16.70 28.10 -9.94
CA ARG A 319 -15.55 28.69 -10.64
C ARG A 319 -15.29 30.14 -10.21
N ALA A 320 -16.34 30.93 -10.08
CA ALA A 320 -16.23 32.31 -9.59
C ALA A 320 -15.70 32.36 -8.14
N ALA A 321 -16.18 31.47 -7.27
CA ALA A 321 -15.71 31.38 -5.89
C ALA A 321 -14.25 30.90 -5.79
N VAL A 322 -13.84 29.93 -6.60
CA VAL A 322 -12.44 29.48 -6.71
C VAL A 322 -11.53 30.65 -7.10
N ARG A 323 -11.86 31.38 -8.18
CA ARG A 323 -11.09 32.56 -8.61
C ARG A 323 -11.02 33.66 -7.56
N ALA A 324 -12.08 33.83 -6.77
CA ALA A 324 -12.13 34.82 -5.68
C ALA A 324 -11.29 34.40 -4.46
N ALA A 325 -11.14 33.09 -4.23
CA ALA A 325 -10.43 32.54 -3.09
C ALA A 325 -8.93 32.25 -3.37
N GLU A 326 -8.53 32.17 -4.64
CA GLU A 326 -7.13 32.01 -5.05
C GLU A 326 -6.30 33.22 -4.60
N PRO A 327 -5.27 33.02 -3.75
CA PRO A 327 -4.38 34.11 -3.37
C PRO A 327 -3.50 34.47 -4.57
N GLY A 328 -3.52 35.74 -5.00
CA GLY A 328 -2.75 36.22 -6.16
C GLY A 328 -1.20 36.15 -6.05
N ALA A 329 -0.67 35.51 -4.99
CA ALA A 329 0.77 35.34 -4.74
C ALA A 329 1.29 33.92 -5.02
N VAL A 330 0.40 32.97 -5.33
CA VAL A 330 0.74 31.57 -5.68
C VAL A 330 0.78 31.44 -7.20
N PRO A 331 1.66 30.59 -7.80
CA PRO A 331 1.61 30.32 -9.24
C PRO A 331 0.18 29.95 -9.66
N ALA A 332 -0.32 30.61 -10.70
CA ALA A 332 -1.67 30.38 -11.20
C ALA A 332 -1.84 28.88 -11.51
N ALA A 333 -2.93 28.29 -11.03
CA ALA A 333 -3.21 26.88 -11.26
C ALA A 333 -3.27 26.60 -12.76
N ALA A 334 -2.74 25.46 -13.18
CA ALA A 334 -2.85 25.04 -14.56
C ALA A 334 -4.34 24.82 -14.89
N PRO A 335 -4.79 25.08 -16.14
CA PRO A 335 -6.19 24.86 -16.52
C PRO A 335 -6.72 23.46 -16.21
N GLY A 336 -5.84 22.44 -16.22
CA GLY A 336 -6.17 21.05 -15.89
C GLY A 336 -6.32 20.76 -14.40
N ASP A 337 -5.77 21.59 -13.50
CA ASP A 337 -5.74 21.31 -12.06
C ASP A 337 -7.16 21.29 -11.46
N LEU A 338 -8.02 22.23 -11.87
CA LEU A 338 -9.42 22.26 -11.44
C LEU A 338 -10.20 21.05 -11.99
N ALA A 339 -9.96 20.67 -13.25
CA ALA A 339 -10.62 19.50 -13.84
C ALA A 339 -10.24 18.22 -13.09
N MET A 340 -8.96 18.10 -12.72
CA MET A 340 -8.43 16.99 -11.93
C MET A 340 -9.05 16.95 -10.51
N ALA A 341 -9.18 18.11 -9.85
CA ALA A 341 -9.87 18.23 -8.57
C ALA A 341 -11.34 17.81 -8.65
N LEU A 342 -12.08 18.29 -9.66
CA LEU A 342 -13.49 17.92 -9.88
C LEU A 342 -13.64 16.44 -10.18
N ALA A 343 -12.73 15.84 -10.96
CA ALA A 343 -12.74 14.42 -11.26
C ALA A 343 -12.53 13.55 -10.00
N ALA A 344 -11.60 13.92 -9.11
CA ALA A 344 -11.41 13.21 -7.84
C ALA A 344 -12.61 13.35 -6.90
N LEU A 345 -13.19 14.54 -6.78
CA LEU A 345 -14.40 14.75 -5.97
C LEU A 345 -15.61 14.00 -6.53
N ALA A 346 -15.69 13.82 -7.84
CA ALA A 346 -16.71 12.99 -8.47
C ALA A 346 -16.46 11.49 -8.22
N ASP A 347 -15.22 11.04 -8.29
CA ASP A 347 -14.83 9.65 -7.97
C ASP A 347 -15.15 9.30 -6.50
N TRP A 348 -14.92 10.25 -5.58
CA TRP A 348 -15.31 10.15 -4.17
C TRP A 348 -16.80 10.44 -3.92
N GLN A 349 -17.55 10.76 -4.96
CA GLN A 349 -18.99 11.07 -4.94
C GLN A 349 -19.39 12.26 -4.08
N VAL A 350 -18.43 13.11 -3.69
CA VAL A 350 -18.70 14.42 -3.09
C VAL A 350 -19.48 15.30 -4.07
N LEU A 351 -19.18 15.15 -5.37
CA LEU A 351 -19.88 15.83 -6.46
C LEU A 351 -20.53 14.81 -7.39
N THR A 352 -21.73 15.11 -7.86
CA THR A 352 -22.36 14.44 -9.00
C THR A 352 -22.88 15.48 -10.00
N GLY A 353 -23.13 15.06 -11.25
CA GLY A 353 -23.51 15.98 -12.32
C GLY A 353 -22.35 16.79 -12.90
N VAL A 354 -21.10 16.37 -12.68
CA VAL A 354 -19.93 17.00 -13.32
C VAL A 354 -20.02 16.79 -14.84
N PRO A 355 -20.04 17.87 -15.64
CA PRO A 355 -20.20 17.76 -17.09
C PRO A 355 -18.94 17.16 -17.73
N ALA A 356 -19.11 16.46 -18.85
CA ALA A 356 -17.98 15.96 -19.64
C ALA A 356 -17.20 17.09 -20.32
N ASP A 357 -17.88 18.18 -20.69
CA ASP A 357 -17.25 19.43 -21.11
C ASP A 357 -17.11 20.37 -19.91
N PRO A 358 -15.89 20.59 -19.39
CA PRO A 358 -15.69 21.47 -18.25
C PRO A 358 -16.01 22.94 -18.56
N ALA A 359 -16.18 23.33 -19.83
CA ALA A 359 -16.53 24.70 -20.22
C ALA A 359 -18.02 25.05 -20.04
N ASP A 360 -18.88 24.04 -19.79
CA ASP A 360 -20.31 24.24 -19.54
C ASP A 360 -20.54 24.86 -18.15
N GLU A 361 -20.48 26.19 -18.06
CA GLU A 361 -20.67 26.92 -16.79
C GLU A 361 -22.12 26.85 -16.26
N ASP A 362 -23.09 26.52 -17.12
CA ASP A 362 -24.51 26.39 -16.77
C ASP A 362 -24.84 25.04 -16.11
N ALA A 363 -23.91 24.08 -16.15
CA ALA A 363 -24.05 22.80 -15.47
C ALA A 363 -24.28 22.97 -13.96
N VAL A 364 -25.26 22.25 -13.41
CA VAL A 364 -25.57 22.25 -11.98
C VAL A 364 -25.00 21.00 -11.33
N LEU A 365 -24.09 21.19 -10.39
CA LEU A 365 -23.52 20.14 -9.57
C LEU A 365 -24.45 19.81 -8.41
N THR A 366 -24.56 18.53 -8.07
CA THR A 366 -25.15 18.09 -6.79
C THR A 366 -24.02 17.77 -5.81
N VAL A 367 -24.04 18.43 -4.65
CA VAL A 367 -23.01 18.39 -3.60
C VAL A 367 -23.48 17.55 -2.42
N ASP A 368 -22.73 16.50 -2.10
CA ASP A 368 -22.89 15.76 -0.85
C ASP A 368 -22.02 16.40 0.25
N ARG A 369 -22.66 17.22 1.09
CA ARG A 369 -21.99 17.92 2.20
C ARG A 369 -21.50 16.99 3.30
N GLU A 370 -22.17 15.85 3.51
CA GLU A 370 -21.72 14.88 4.52
C GLU A 370 -20.41 14.24 4.07
N LEU A 371 -20.32 13.86 2.79
CA LEU A 371 -19.09 13.35 2.20
C LEU A 371 -17.99 14.43 2.13
N ALA A 372 -18.32 15.67 1.76
CA ALA A 372 -17.36 16.78 1.76
C ALA A 372 -16.69 16.96 3.14
N ARG A 373 -17.46 16.80 4.23
CA ARG A 373 -16.94 16.85 5.61
C ARG A 373 -16.21 15.58 6.04
N ALA A 374 -16.50 14.44 5.44
CA ALA A 374 -15.91 13.15 5.78
C ALA A 374 -14.58 12.86 5.06
N VAL A 375 -14.29 13.54 3.94
CA VAL A 375 -13.05 13.36 3.17
C VAL A 375 -11.79 13.63 4.01
N PRO A 376 -11.66 14.79 4.69
CA PRO A 376 -10.48 15.06 5.52
C PRO A 376 -10.34 14.06 6.67
N ALA A 377 -9.16 13.45 6.82
CA ALA A 377 -8.87 12.47 7.88
C ALA A 377 -8.76 13.14 9.26
N GLY A 378 -8.29 14.38 9.31
CA GLY A 378 -8.15 15.17 10.53
C GLY A 378 -8.09 16.68 10.23
N PRO A 379 -8.20 17.53 11.27
CA PRO A 379 -8.24 18.98 11.08
C PRO A 379 -6.83 19.54 10.78
N PRO A 380 -6.59 20.12 9.59
CA PRO A 380 -5.28 20.72 9.27
C PRO A 380 -4.95 21.93 10.17
N ALA A 381 -5.97 22.53 10.80
CA ALA A 381 -5.84 23.67 11.71
C ALA A 381 -4.96 23.38 12.94
N LEU A 382 -4.75 22.11 13.30
CA LEU A 382 -3.90 21.74 14.43
C LEU A 382 -2.40 21.76 14.09
N ALA A 383 -2.03 21.72 12.80
CA ALA A 383 -0.64 21.71 12.35
C ALA A 383 -0.11 23.14 12.08
N ALA A 384 1.16 23.34 12.37
CA ALA A 384 1.86 24.61 12.12
C ALA A 384 2.11 24.83 10.61
N ASP A 385 2.54 23.77 9.92
CA ASP A 385 2.85 23.75 8.49
C ASP A 385 2.64 22.34 7.89
N ALA A 386 2.95 22.19 6.59
CA ALA A 386 2.81 20.93 5.87
C ALA A 386 3.64 19.79 6.47
N ALA A 387 4.88 20.07 6.89
CA ALA A 387 5.77 19.06 7.44
C ALA A 387 5.29 18.60 8.83
N ASP A 388 4.86 19.54 9.69
CA ASP A 388 4.25 19.23 10.98
C ASP A 388 2.98 18.37 10.81
N LEU A 389 2.15 18.64 9.80
CA LEU A 389 0.98 17.80 9.50
C LEU A 389 1.39 16.36 9.15
N ILE A 390 2.37 16.19 8.26
CA ILE A 390 2.86 14.87 7.84
C ILE A 390 3.45 14.11 9.03
N HIS A 391 4.25 14.78 9.86
CA HIS A 391 4.85 14.17 11.04
C HIS A 391 3.79 13.74 12.05
N ARG A 392 2.86 14.63 12.42
CA ARG A 392 1.78 14.32 13.38
C ARG A 392 0.85 13.21 12.90
N ALA A 393 0.56 13.14 11.61
CA ALA A 393 -0.25 12.05 11.07
C ALA A 393 0.46 10.69 11.25
N ALA A 394 1.78 10.66 11.14
CA ALA A 394 2.58 9.45 11.30
C ALA A 394 2.85 9.06 12.76
N GLU A 395 2.68 9.99 13.71
CA GLU A 395 2.89 9.73 15.13
C GLU A 395 1.96 8.62 15.65
N ALA A 396 2.57 7.58 16.22
CA ALA A 396 1.90 6.48 16.87
C ALA A 396 2.88 5.75 17.79
N GLU A 397 2.35 5.02 18.77
CA GLU A 397 3.15 4.07 19.55
C GLU A 397 3.88 3.08 18.63
N PRO A 398 5.12 2.66 18.93
CA PRO A 398 5.98 1.91 18.01
C PRO A 398 5.29 0.70 17.37
N GLY A 399 4.53 -0.07 18.15
CA GLY A 399 3.79 -1.23 17.64
C GLY A 399 2.67 -0.88 16.68
N THR A 400 1.95 0.23 16.92
CA THR A 400 0.91 0.71 16.00
C THR A 400 1.55 1.26 14.72
N ALA A 401 2.66 2.00 14.82
CA ALA A 401 3.40 2.49 13.66
C ALA A 401 3.88 1.34 12.76
N VAL A 402 4.46 0.28 13.34
CA VAL A 402 4.89 -0.90 12.58
C VAL A 402 3.70 -1.63 11.94
N ARG A 403 2.58 -1.80 12.68
CA ARG A 403 1.38 -2.44 12.12
C ARG A 403 0.75 -1.64 10.98
N ARG A 404 0.73 -0.30 11.06
CA ARG A 404 0.30 0.58 9.95
C ARG A 404 1.17 0.38 8.71
N ARG A 405 2.51 0.37 8.87
CA ARG A 405 3.44 0.09 7.76
C ARG A 405 3.19 -1.30 7.15
N LEU A 406 3.03 -2.34 7.98
CA LEU A 406 2.76 -3.70 7.51
C LEU A 406 1.42 -3.82 6.78
N ALA A 407 0.39 -3.11 7.22
CA ALA A 407 -0.95 -3.16 6.64
C ALA A 407 -1.07 -2.35 5.33
N GLU A 408 -0.12 -1.47 5.02
CA GLU A 408 -0.25 -0.54 3.90
C GLU A 408 0.90 -0.58 2.91
N THR A 409 2.05 -1.19 3.26
CA THR A 409 3.22 -1.25 2.39
C THR A 409 3.58 -2.71 2.03
N PRO A 410 4.13 -2.96 0.83
CA PRO A 410 4.35 -4.34 0.36
C PRO A 410 5.29 -5.15 1.24
N ALA A 411 6.31 -4.49 1.78
CA ALA A 411 7.27 -5.05 2.71
C ALA A 411 7.83 -3.96 3.62
N VAL A 412 8.08 -4.34 4.87
CA VAL A 412 8.73 -3.51 5.89
C VAL A 412 10.11 -4.08 6.14
N LEU A 413 11.14 -3.32 5.76
CA LEU A 413 12.53 -3.67 6.06
C LEU A 413 12.92 -3.12 7.43
N VAL A 414 13.67 -3.90 8.19
CA VAL A 414 14.17 -3.48 9.51
C VAL A 414 15.08 -2.24 9.38
N ALA A 415 15.84 -2.15 8.28
CA ALA A 415 16.75 -1.03 8.01
C ALA A 415 16.03 0.33 7.86
N ASP A 416 14.76 0.33 7.43
CA ASP A 416 14.00 1.57 7.20
C ASP A 416 13.26 2.05 8.45
N LEU A 417 13.24 1.26 9.53
CA LEU A 417 12.52 1.59 10.74
C LEU A 417 13.39 2.46 11.68
N PRO A 418 12.79 3.40 12.43
CA PRO A 418 13.41 3.98 13.62
C PRO A 418 13.75 2.92 14.69
N GLU A 419 14.67 3.22 15.61
CA GLU A 419 15.23 2.22 16.54
C GLU A 419 14.17 1.60 17.47
N ASP A 420 13.23 2.38 17.98
CA ASP A 420 12.11 1.92 18.80
C ASP A 420 11.16 0.97 18.05
N GLN A 421 10.87 1.28 16.78
CA GLN A 421 10.08 0.45 15.88
C GLN A 421 10.82 -0.85 15.51
N ARG A 422 12.14 -0.79 15.29
CA ARG A 422 12.99 -1.99 15.10
C ARG A 422 12.96 -2.89 16.32
N ALA A 423 13.15 -2.33 17.52
CA ALA A 423 13.13 -3.08 18.76
C ALA A 423 11.78 -3.78 18.96
N TRP A 424 10.68 -3.07 18.72
CA TRP A 424 9.34 -3.66 18.79
C TRP A 424 9.15 -4.80 17.79
N LEU A 425 9.55 -4.62 16.53
CA LEU A 425 9.41 -5.64 15.49
C LEU A 425 10.28 -6.88 15.79
N ARG A 426 11.48 -6.70 16.35
CA ARG A 426 12.33 -7.82 16.79
C ARG A 426 11.67 -8.62 17.91
N GLU A 427 11.10 -7.94 18.91
CA GLU A 427 10.40 -8.59 20.02
C GLU A 427 9.10 -9.29 19.57
N HIS A 428 8.37 -8.70 18.63
CA HIS A 428 7.06 -9.17 18.16
C HIS A 428 7.11 -9.79 16.76
N ARG A 429 8.26 -10.38 16.40
CA ARG A 429 8.58 -10.82 15.02
C ARG A 429 7.51 -11.70 14.39
N HIS A 430 6.84 -12.53 15.19
CA HIS A 430 5.79 -13.43 14.72
C HIS A 430 4.38 -12.96 15.08
N SER A 431 4.18 -12.50 16.32
CA SER A 431 2.84 -12.15 16.83
C SER A 431 2.25 -10.89 16.19
N GLY A 432 3.08 -9.89 15.91
CA GLY A 432 2.65 -8.65 15.26
C GLY A 432 2.11 -8.88 13.84
N PRO A 433 2.92 -9.46 12.92
CA PRO A 433 2.47 -9.81 11.58
C PRO A 433 1.30 -10.81 11.57
N ALA A 434 1.31 -11.82 12.45
CA ALA A 434 0.24 -12.82 12.51
C ALA A 434 -1.12 -12.21 12.84
N ALA A 435 -1.19 -11.23 13.75
CA ALA A 435 -2.44 -10.57 14.10
C ALA A 435 -3.07 -9.81 12.92
N LEU A 436 -2.25 -9.17 12.08
CA LEU A 436 -2.71 -8.52 10.85
C LEU A 436 -3.07 -9.53 9.77
N ALA A 437 -2.25 -10.57 9.61
CA ALA A 437 -2.49 -11.67 8.69
C ALA A 437 -3.84 -12.35 8.95
N GLU A 438 -4.16 -12.64 10.21
CA GLU A 438 -5.46 -13.21 10.59
C GLU A 438 -6.63 -12.26 10.29
N PHE A 439 -6.48 -10.98 10.69
CA PHE A 439 -7.50 -9.95 10.52
C PHE A 439 -7.85 -9.70 9.05
N LEU A 440 -6.85 -9.63 8.17
CA LEU A 440 -7.01 -9.29 6.75
C LEU A 440 -7.00 -10.51 5.82
N GLY A 441 -6.77 -11.71 6.36
CA GLY A 441 -6.56 -12.94 5.58
C GLY A 441 -5.34 -12.88 4.67
N LEU A 442 -4.25 -12.31 5.18
CA LEU A 442 -2.95 -12.22 4.49
C LEU A 442 -2.03 -13.35 4.96
N GLU A 443 -0.94 -13.56 4.24
CA GLU A 443 0.10 -14.51 4.61
C GLU A 443 1.37 -13.76 5.01
N ALA A 444 1.89 -14.02 6.21
CA ALA A 444 3.10 -13.38 6.69
C ALA A 444 4.35 -14.09 6.17
N GLU A 445 5.18 -13.39 5.40
CA GLU A 445 6.51 -13.82 4.97
C GLU A 445 7.56 -13.06 5.79
N SER A 446 8.26 -13.75 6.69
CA SER A 446 9.34 -13.19 7.49
C SER A 446 10.69 -13.61 6.91
N ARG A 447 11.62 -12.66 6.77
CA ARG A 447 12.98 -12.84 6.26
C ARG A 447 13.99 -12.12 7.14
N ALA A 448 15.28 -12.36 6.88
CA ALA A 448 16.37 -11.74 7.62
C ALA A 448 16.31 -10.20 7.54
N GLU A 449 15.93 -9.65 6.38
CA GLU A 449 15.87 -8.20 6.15
C GLU A 449 14.58 -7.55 6.68
N GLY A 450 13.49 -8.31 6.85
CA GLY A 450 12.18 -7.73 7.16
C GLY A 450 10.99 -8.67 7.05
N VAL A 451 9.79 -8.08 6.95
CA VAL A 451 8.52 -8.79 6.88
C VAL A 451 7.68 -8.25 5.73
N ALA A 452 7.03 -9.14 4.97
CA ALA A 452 5.99 -8.82 4.00
C ALA A 452 4.67 -9.51 4.40
N LEU A 453 3.55 -8.80 4.22
CA LEU A 453 2.23 -9.42 4.25
C LEU A 453 1.77 -9.61 2.81
N LEU A 454 1.68 -10.88 2.38
CA LEU A 454 1.26 -11.26 1.04
C LEU A 454 -0.26 -11.32 0.97
N ASP A 455 -0.83 -10.93 -0.16
CA ASP A 455 -2.26 -10.99 -0.44
C ASP A 455 -2.56 -12.08 -1.49
N PRO A 456 -2.92 -13.31 -1.08
CA PRO A 456 -3.26 -14.38 -2.01
C PRO A 456 -4.51 -14.10 -2.86
N ALA A 457 -5.38 -13.21 -2.42
CA ALA A 457 -6.59 -12.84 -3.15
C ALA A 457 -6.37 -11.69 -4.15
N GLU A 458 -5.24 -10.99 -4.08
CA GLU A 458 -4.87 -9.88 -4.97
C GLU A 458 -5.93 -8.76 -5.05
N GLU A 459 -6.56 -8.41 -3.91
CA GLU A 459 -7.65 -7.41 -3.85
C GLU A 459 -7.22 -6.11 -3.15
N LEU A 460 -6.14 -6.15 -2.36
CA LEU A 460 -5.74 -4.99 -1.55
C LEU A 460 -4.80 -4.02 -2.24
N THR A 461 -4.16 -4.41 -3.36
CA THR A 461 -3.13 -3.61 -4.04
C THR A 461 -3.69 -2.89 -5.27
N ASP A 462 -3.33 -1.61 -5.42
CA ASP A 462 -3.50 -0.85 -6.67
C ASP A 462 -2.43 -1.16 -7.71
N LEU A 463 -1.32 -1.77 -7.29
CA LEU A 463 -0.19 -2.11 -8.14
C LEU A 463 -0.09 -3.63 -8.29
N VAL A 464 -0.53 -4.13 -9.43
CA VAL A 464 -0.49 -5.56 -9.73
C VAL A 464 0.81 -5.90 -10.45
N LEU A 465 1.63 -6.76 -9.84
CA LEU A 465 2.85 -7.31 -10.43
C LEU A 465 2.98 -8.81 -10.07
N PRO A 466 2.91 -9.73 -11.05
CA PRO A 466 2.79 -9.51 -12.50
C PRO A 466 1.40 -8.96 -12.91
N GLY A 467 1.38 -7.87 -13.69
CA GLY A 467 0.16 -7.23 -14.17
C GLY A 467 0.03 -7.23 -15.70
N PRO A 468 -1.13 -6.88 -16.25
CA PRO A 468 -1.32 -6.80 -17.68
C PRO A 468 -0.59 -5.59 -18.31
N GLY A 469 -0.28 -5.72 -19.60
CA GLY A 469 0.22 -4.61 -20.41
C GLY A 469 1.74 -4.48 -20.46
N THR A 470 2.20 -3.62 -21.38
CA THR A 470 3.62 -3.47 -21.72
C THR A 470 4.47 -3.01 -20.53
N LEU A 471 3.99 -2.04 -19.74
CA LEU A 471 4.73 -1.52 -18.60
C LEU A 471 4.96 -2.58 -17.51
N ALA A 472 3.91 -3.26 -17.07
CA ALA A 472 4.00 -4.26 -16.01
C ALA A 472 4.90 -5.44 -16.41
N HIS A 473 4.80 -5.91 -17.66
CA HIS A 473 5.70 -6.95 -18.14
C HIS A 473 7.16 -6.46 -18.28
N ALA A 474 7.38 -5.24 -18.80
CA ALA A 474 8.73 -4.67 -18.90
C ALA A 474 9.37 -4.48 -17.52
N ALA A 475 8.61 -3.97 -16.54
CA ALA A 475 9.07 -3.81 -15.16
C ALA A 475 9.39 -5.16 -14.50
N LEU A 476 8.58 -6.20 -14.73
CA LEU A 476 8.84 -7.55 -14.26
C LEU A 476 10.17 -8.11 -14.82
N LEU A 477 10.39 -7.98 -16.14
CA LEU A 477 11.63 -8.41 -16.77
C LEU A 477 12.84 -7.59 -16.32
N LEU A 478 12.65 -6.28 -16.12
CA LEU A 478 13.69 -5.40 -15.60
C LEU A 478 14.11 -5.86 -14.20
N VAL A 479 13.17 -6.01 -13.26
CA VAL A 479 13.52 -6.41 -11.89
C VAL A 479 14.14 -7.80 -11.84
N GLU A 480 13.65 -8.74 -12.65
CA GLU A 480 14.27 -10.07 -12.79
C GLU A 480 15.73 -9.97 -13.21
N ARG A 481 16.03 -9.29 -14.32
CA ARG A 481 17.39 -9.17 -14.86
C ARG A 481 18.31 -8.37 -13.94
N LEU A 482 17.79 -7.33 -13.28
CA LEU A 482 18.56 -6.58 -12.28
C LEU A 482 18.97 -7.48 -11.12
N VAL A 483 18.05 -8.27 -10.57
CA VAL A 483 18.38 -9.22 -9.49
C VAL A 483 19.42 -10.24 -9.97
N GLU A 484 19.28 -10.82 -11.16
CA GLU A 484 20.25 -11.80 -11.66
C GLU A 484 21.67 -11.23 -11.78
N GLU A 485 21.80 -9.95 -12.11
CA GLU A 485 23.10 -9.29 -12.31
C GLU A 485 23.73 -8.78 -11.00
N VAL A 486 22.94 -8.28 -10.04
CA VAL A 486 23.48 -7.63 -8.81
C VAL A 486 23.21 -8.38 -7.51
N ARG A 487 22.57 -9.56 -7.54
CA ARG A 487 22.29 -10.34 -6.32
C ARG A 487 23.58 -10.61 -5.52
N PRO A 488 23.64 -10.27 -4.21
CA PRO A 488 24.78 -10.57 -3.36
C PRO A 488 25.02 -12.08 -3.26
N LEU A 489 26.27 -12.51 -3.07
CA LEU A 489 26.57 -13.91 -2.78
C LEU A 489 26.37 -14.20 -1.27
N PRO A 490 25.99 -15.44 -0.89
CA PRO A 490 25.84 -15.78 0.52
C PRO A 490 27.18 -15.62 1.26
N GLY A 491 27.18 -14.86 2.35
CA GLY A 491 28.34 -14.74 3.25
C GLY A 491 29.44 -13.80 2.78
N GLU A 492 29.23 -12.95 1.78
CA GLU A 492 30.11 -11.80 1.56
C GLU A 492 29.84 -10.75 2.65
N PRO A 493 30.80 -10.48 3.57
CA PRO A 493 30.67 -9.35 4.47
C PRO A 493 30.80 -8.07 3.67
N GLU A 494 29.87 -7.12 3.85
CA GLU A 494 30.12 -5.75 3.42
C GLU A 494 31.37 -5.22 4.16
N GLU A 495 32.29 -4.58 3.44
CA GLU A 495 33.51 -3.99 4.00
C GLU A 495 33.20 -2.92 5.10
N ASP A 496 31.93 -2.54 5.27
CA ASP A 496 31.44 -1.54 6.24
C ASP A 496 30.54 -2.10 7.38
N ALA A 497 30.26 -3.41 7.44
CA ALA A 497 29.28 -4.01 8.36
C ALA A 497 29.78 -4.34 9.79
N GLU A 498 31.08 -4.16 10.08
CA GLU A 498 31.70 -4.65 11.34
C GLU A 498 31.25 -3.92 12.63
N ALA A 499 30.47 -2.84 12.56
CA ALA A 499 30.16 -2.01 13.73
C ALA A 499 28.88 -2.39 14.52
N ALA A 500 28.05 -3.34 14.05
CA ALA A 500 26.69 -3.52 14.57
C ALA A 500 26.31 -4.96 14.97
N GLY A 501 27.15 -5.69 15.71
CA GLY A 501 26.73 -6.70 16.70
C GLY A 501 25.75 -7.82 16.28
N GLY A 502 25.61 -8.13 15.00
CA GLY A 502 24.83 -9.22 14.43
C GLY A 502 24.94 -9.17 12.91
N GLU A 503 25.04 -10.31 12.21
CA GLU A 503 25.18 -10.36 10.75
C GLU A 503 24.07 -9.53 10.08
N PRO A 504 24.38 -8.39 9.42
CA PRO A 504 23.34 -7.62 8.76
C PRO A 504 23.07 -8.29 7.41
N ALA A 505 21.86 -8.80 7.23
CA ALA A 505 21.37 -9.17 5.91
C ALA A 505 21.34 -7.92 5.03
N VAL A 506 21.97 -7.96 3.86
CA VAL A 506 22.08 -6.84 2.90
C VAL A 506 20.67 -6.40 2.47
N PRO A 507 20.15 -5.25 2.93
CA PRO A 507 18.77 -4.89 2.63
C PRO A 507 18.63 -4.26 1.24
N VAL A 508 19.73 -3.70 0.71
CA VAL A 508 19.78 -2.97 -0.55
C VAL A 508 21.11 -3.16 -1.28
N VAL A 509 21.10 -3.10 -2.62
CA VAL A 509 22.30 -3.19 -3.47
C VAL A 509 22.28 -2.08 -4.52
N PRO A 510 23.40 -1.37 -4.79
CA PRO A 510 23.44 -0.34 -5.83
C PRO A 510 23.26 -0.91 -7.25
N VAL A 511 22.48 -0.20 -8.07
CA VAL A 511 22.26 -0.54 -9.48
C VAL A 511 22.84 0.57 -10.38
N PRO A 512 23.81 0.26 -11.24
CA PRO A 512 24.34 1.23 -12.20
C PRO A 512 23.29 1.66 -13.24
N ASP A 513 23.22 2.96 -13.55
CA ASP A 513 22.27 3.48 -14.54
C ASP A 513 22.44 2.86 -15.93
N ALA A 514 23.69 2.59 -16.33
CA ALA A 514 24.02 1.92 -17.58
C ALA A 514 23.48 0.48 -17.65
N LEU A 515 23.38 -0.21 -16.51
CA LEU A 515 22.78 -1.54 -16.44
C LEU A 515 21.27 -1.44 -16.68
N ILE A 516 20.59 -0.47 -16.05
CA ILE A 516 19.15 -0.22 -16.25
C ILE A 516 18.87 0.09 -17.73
N ASP A 517 19.63 1.01 -18.33
CA ASP A 517 19.47 1.39 -19.74
C ASP A 517 19.75 0.23 -20.68
N GLY A 518 20.81 -0.54 -20.42
CA GLY A 518 21.16 -1.72 -21.20
C GLY A 518 20.05 -2.77 -21.17
N VAL A 519 19.56 -3.13 -19.97
CA VAL A 519 18.50 -4.11 -19.78
C VAL A 519 17.20 -3.66 -20.46
N LEU A 520 16.79 -2.40 -20.30
CA LEU A 520 15.60 -1.86 -20.96
C LEU A 520 15.75 -1.81 -22.48
N GLY A 521 16.95 -1.50 -22.98
CA GLY A 521 17.28 -1.59 -24.41
C GLY A 521 17.10 -3.01 -24.94
N ASP A 522 17.67 -4.00 -24.25
CA ASP A 522 17.54 -5.41 -24.61
C ASP A 522 16.09 -5.89 -24.55
N ILE A 523 15.31 -5.46 -23.56
CA ILE A 523 13.87 -5.77 -23.47
C ILE A 523 13.12 -5.15 -24.66
N ALA A 524 13.36 -3.88 -24.98
CA ALA A 524 12.70 -3.21 -26.10
C ALA A 524 13.04 -3.88 -27.44
N ASP A 525 14.28 -4.30 -27.63
CA ASP A 525 14.76 -4.93 -28.87
C ASP A 525 14.26 -6.38 -28.99
N GLU A 526 14.24 -7.17 -27.90
CA GLU A 526 13.76 -8.55 -27.89
C GLU A 526 12.23 -8.65 -28.05
N TYR A 527 11.47 -7.78 -27.38
CA TYR A 527 10.00 -7.87 -27.29
C TYR A 527 9.26 -6.85 -28.16
N GLY A 528 9.96 -5.92 -28.82
CA GLY A 528 9.37 -4.92 -29.72
C GLY A 528 8.82 -5.50 -31.02
N LEU A 529 9.32 -6.65 -31.47
CA LEU A 529 8.92 -7.28 -32.74
C LEU A 529 7.76 -8.28 -32.57
N PRO A 530 7.73 -9.18 -31.56
CA PRO A 530 6.68 -10.19 -31.41
C PRO A 530 6.13 -10.29 -29.96
N ALA A 531 4.99 -9.65 -29.63
CA ALA A 531 4.24 -9.95 -28.38
C ALA A 531 2.92 -9.16 -28.18
N GLY A 532 2.44 -8.36 -29.12
CA GLY A 532 1.26 -7.49 -28.86
C GLY A 532 1.53 -6.36 -27.85
N TRP A 533 2.80 -6.06 -27.57
CA TRP A 533 3.22 -4.92 -26.75
C TRP A 533 3.15 -3.61 -27.56
N ARG A 534 2.94 -2.48 -26.87
CA ARG A 534 2.85 -1.15 -27.48
C ARG A 534 4.21 -0.72 -28.01
N ARG A 535 4.41 -0.84 -29.33
CA ARG A 535 5.67 -0.52 -30.01
C ARG A 535 6.11 0.93 -29.82
N ASP A 536 5.18 1.88 -29.97
CA ASP A 536 5.50 3.31 -29.83
C ASP A 536 6.01 3.63 -28.42
N TYR A 537 5.49 2.91 -27.42
CA TYR A 537 5.90 3.07 -26.03
C TYR A 537 7.27 2.43 -25.74
N LEU A 538 7.57 1.27 -26.35
CA LEU A 538 8.91 0.66 -26.27
C LEU A 538 9.98 1.47 -27.01
N ALA A 539 9.59 2.18 -28.08
CA ALA A 539 10.47 3.07 -28.81
C ALA A 539 10.82 4.33 -28.00
N ASP A 540 9.89 4.82 -27.17
CA ASP A 540 10.16 5.89 -26.20
C ASP A 540 10.87 5.34 -24.96
N ARG A 541 12.18 5.13 -25.10
CA ARG A 541 13.04 4.59 -24.03
C ARG A 541 13.04 5.46 -22.76
N THR A 542 12.85 6.77 -22.92
CA THR A 542 12.81 7.72 -21.79
C THR A 542 11.53 7.52 -20.98
N ALA A 543 10.37 7.45 -21.64
CA ALA A 543 9.10 7.18 -20.97
C ALA A 543 9.10 5.78 -20.33
N LEU A 544 9.56 4.76 -21.06
CA LEU A 544 9.66 3.39 -20.56
C LEU A 544 10.53 3.31 -19.30
N ARG A 545 11.71 3.95 -19.31
CA ARG A 545 12.60 4.00 -18.14
C ARG A 545 11.94 4.68 -16.96
N ARG A 546 11.37 5.88 -17.17
CA ARG A 546 10.70 6.65 -16.10
C ARG A 546 9.60 5.83 -15.46
N ASP A 547 8.71 5.25 -16.27
CA ASP A 547 7.51 4.58 -15.79
C ASP A 547 7.82 3.22 -15.15
N ALA A 548 8.79 2.47 -15.69
CA ALA A 548 9.21 1.20 -15.12
C ALA A 548 9.87 1.39 -13.75
N LEU A 549 10.77 2.38 -13.63
CA LEU A 549 11.39 2.72 -12.35
C LEU A 549 10.37 3.27 -11.35
N ASP A 550 9.42 4.11 -11.80
CA ASP A 550 8.32 4.58 -10.96
C ASP A 550 7.47 3.42 -10.42
N LEU A 551 7.09 2.46 -11.26
CA LEU A 551 6.32 1.29 -10.83
C LEU A 551 7.11 0.46 -9.81
N LEU A 552 8.38 0.13 -10.09
CA LEU A 552 9.23 -0.63 -9.17
C LEU A 552 9.47 0.10 -7.85
N HIS A 553 9.58 1.43 -7.88
CA HIS A 553 9.74 2.25 -6.68
C HIS A 553 8.47 2.24 -5.82
N ARG A 554 7.29 2.44 -6.43
CA ARG A 554 6.01 2.39 -5.73
C ARG A 554 5.67 1.00 -5.16
N MET A 555 6.16 -0.05 -5.81
CA MET A 555 6.13 -1.44 -5.33
C MET A 555 7.14 -1.72 -4.21
N GLY A 556 8.02 -0.75 -3.88
CA GLY A 556 9.05 -0.91 -2.86
C GLY A 556 10.16 -1.90 -3.25
N LEU A 557 10.37 -2.15 -4.55
CA LEU A 557 11.41 -3.06 -5.04
C LEU A 557 12.72 -2.33 -5.33
N ILE A 558 12.66 -1.02 -5.57
CA ILE A 558 13.82 -0.13 -5.67
C ILE A 558 13.60 1.14 -4.84
N THR A 559 14.68 1.79 -4.45
CA THR A 559 14.67 3.11 -3.79
C THR A 559 15.75 4.00 -4.40
N PRO A 560 15.53 5.32 -4.53
CA PRO A 560 16.61 6.23 -4.91
C PRO A 560 17.72 6.20 -3.85
N THR A 561 18.96 6.40 -4.29
CA THR A 561 20.09 6.66 -3.39
C THR A 561 19.81 7.87 -2.48
N PRO A 562 20.38 7.90 -1.25
CA PRO A 562 20.20 9.02 -0.34
C PRO A 562 20.58 10.37 -0.98
N ARG A 563 19.89 11.43 -0.57
CA ARG A 563 20.20 12.79 -1.04
C ARG A 563 21.65 13.14 -0.74
N GLY A 564 22.36 13.62 -1.75
CA GLY A 564 23.78 13.99 -1.65
C GLY A 564 24.75 12.96 -2.22
N THR A 565 24.31 11.71 -2.45
CA THR A 565 25.11 10.71 -3.19
C THR A 565 25.30 11.16 -4.63
N ARG A 566 26.55 11.07 -5.13
CA ARG A 566 26.91 11.41 -6.51
C ARG A 566 27.68 10.26 -7.17
N PRO A 567 27.24 9.79 -8.37
CA PRO A 567 26.04 10.20 -9.08
C PRO A 567 24.76 9.75 -8.35
N PRO A 568 23.62 10.46 -8.51
CA PRO A 568 22.34 9.92 -8.07
C PRO A 568 22.06 8.63 -8.83
N GLY A 569 21.54 7.62 -8.13
CA GLY A 569 21.21 6.33 -8.73
C GLY A 569 20.10 5.62 -7.96
N TRP A 570 19.93 4.34 -8.27
CA TRP A 570 18.93 3.46 -7.68
C TRP A 570 19.59 2.35 -6.87
N LEU A 571 18.91 1.97 -5.79
CA LEU A 571 19.24 0.82 -4.96
C LEU A 571 18.13 -0.23 -5.15
N LEU A 572 18.51 -1.47 -5.47
CA LEU A 572 17.62 -2.63 -5.52
C LEU A 572 17.39 -3.15 -4.10
N ARG A 573 16.13 -3.35 -3.70
CA ARG A 573 15.77 -3.80 -2.35
C ARG A 573 15.60 -5.31 -2.33
N ALA A 574 15.96 -5.96 -1.22
CA ALA A 574 15.92 -7.43 -1.10
C ALA A 574 14.59 -8.09 -1.52
N PRO A 575 13.38 -7.54 -1.23
CA PRO A 575 12.12 -8.12 -1.71
C PRO A 575 12.00 -8.27 -3.24
N ALA A 576 12.81 -7.54 -4.02
CA ALA A 576 12.89 -7.68 -5.47
C ALA A 576 13.25 -9.11 -5.91
N ALA A 577 14.04 -9.82 -5.10
CA ALA A 577 14.46 -11.18 -5.39
C ALA A 577 13.31 -12.18 -5.52
N ARG A 578 12.12 -11.87 -4.97
CA ARG A 578 10.90 -12.66 -5.17
C ARG A 578 10.51 -12.81 -6.65
N TYR A 579 10.87 -11.84 -7.47
CA TYR A 579 10.48 -11.81 -8.89
C TYR A 579 11.52 -12.44 -9.82
N ALA A 580 12.67 -12.88 -9.30
CA ALA A 580 13.72 -13.54 -10.07
C ALA A 580 13.73 -15.06 -9.80
N PRO A 581 14.35 -15.86 -10.68
CA PRO A 581 14.60 -17.27 -10.40
C PRO A 581 15.34 -17.47 -9.07
N ALA A 582 15.04 -18.58 -8.39
CA ALA A 582 15.76 -18.96 -7.17
C ALA A 582 17.27 -19.03 -7.44
N ALA A 583 18.08 -18.64 -6.46
CA ALA A 583 19.53 -18.68 -6.60
C ALA A 583 20.00 -20.13 -6.73
N ASP A 584 20.68 -20.47 -7.84
CA ASP A 584 21.39 -21.73 -7.98
C ASP A 584 22.67 -21.70 -7.13
N LEU A 585 22.53 -21.91 -5.82
CA LEU A 585 23.65 -21.90 -4.87
C LEU A 585 24.55 -23.13 -4.98
N LEU A 586 24.17 -24.12 -5.79
CA LEU A 586 24.98 -25.28 -6.12
C LEU A 586 25.25 -25.25 -7.63
N PRO A 587 26.49 -24.99 -8.08
CA PRO A 587 26.79 -25.15 -9.50
C PRO A 587 26.53 -26.62 -9.87
N THR A 588 25.68 -26.84 -10.88
CA THR A 588 25.44 -28.17 -11.44
C THR A 588 26.80 -28.82 -11.69
N PRO A 589 27.11 -30.00 -11.11
CA PRO A 589 28.41 -30.61 -11.30
C PRO A 589 28.60 -30.82 -12.79
N GLY A 590 29.53 -30.05 -13.38
CA GLY A 590 29.79 -30.11 -14.81
C GLY A 590 30.11 -31.55 -15.17
N THR A 591 29.45 -32.08 -16.19
CA THR A 591 29.71 -33.44 -16.73
C THR A 591 31.05 -33.53 -17.47
N GLY A 592 31.92 -32.52 -17.31
CA GLY A 592 33.26 -32.48 -17.87
C GLY A 592 34.24 -33.31 -17.04
N ARG A 593 35.16 -33.97 -17.74
CA ARG A 593 36.28 -34.78 -17.20
C ARG A 593 37.26 -34.03 -16.27
N HIS A 594 36.99 -32.76 -15.94
CA HIS A 594 37.83 -31.88 -15.12
C HIS A 594 37.19 -31.46 -13.79
N SER A 595 36.01 -32.01 -13.44
CA SER A 595 35.37 -31.78 -12.14
C SER A 595 36.06 -32.59 -11.03
N ARG A 596 37.29 -32.21 -10.66
CA ARG A 596 37.87 -32.63 -9.37
C ARG A 596 37.49 -31.58 -8.34
N ARG A 597 36.83 -32.04 -7.26
CA ARG A 597 36.63 -31.30 -6.01
C ARG A 597 37.98 -30.77 -5.53
N ASP A 598 38.04 -29.48 -5.24
CA ASP A 598 39.12 -28.90 -4.45
C ASP A 598 38.85 -29.24 -2.97
N PRO A 599 39.69 -30.01 -2.27
CA PRO A 599 39.43 -30.45 -0.89
C PRO A 599 39.53 -29.33 0.16
N ALA A 600 39.73 -28.08 -0.25
CA ALA A 600 39.92 -26.95 0.67
C ALA A 600 38.64 -26.19 1.06
N VAL A 601 37.49 -26.45 0.42
CA VAL A 601 36.21 -25.83 0.84
C VAL A 601 35.59 -26.65 1.96
N THR A 602 35.96 -26.32 3.20
CA THR A 602 35.30 -26.86 4.39
C THR A 602 34.11 -25.95 4.73
N ILE A 603 32.90 -26.42 4.47
CA ILE A 603 31.66 -25.84 5.00
C ILE A 603 31.63 -26.17 6.51
N PRO A 604 31.54 -25.20 7.43
CA PRO A 604 31.42 -25.51 8.85
C PRO A 604 30.08 -26.21 9.10
N SER A 605 30.13 -27.45 9.61
CA SER A 605 28.94 -28.15 10.12
C SER A 605 28.45 -27.49 11.41
N PRO A 606 27.13 -27.40 11.64
CA PRO A 606 26.59 -26.92 12.90
C PRO A 606 27.03 -27.85 14.04
N ALA A 607 27.60 -27.26 15.09
CA ALA A 607 28.11 -27.97 16.25
C ALA A 607 26.97 -28.70 16.98
N GLY A 608 26.99 -30.03 16.93
CA GLY A 608 26.16 -30.88 17.78
C GLY A 608 26.62 -30.83 19.24
N GLU A 609 25.64 -30.76 20.14
CA GLU A 609 25.79 -30.75 21.59
C GLU A 609 26.74 -31.85 22.09
N ARG A 610 27.81 -31.46 22.81
CA ARG A 610 28.67 -32.40 23.54
C ARG A 610 27.98 -32.79 24.84
N ALA A 611 27.54 -34.04 24.90
CA ALA A 611 27.17 -34.70 26.15
C ALA A 611 28.40 -34.82 27.06
N GLU A 612 28.32 -34.21 28.25
CA GLU A 612 29.24 -34.48 29.35
C GLU A 612 29.01 -35.90 29.88
N GLN A 613 29.98 -36.78 29.69
CA GLN A 613 30.06 -38.05 30.40
C GLN A 613 31.07 -37.94 31.54
N ARG A 614 30.53 -38.11 32.75
CA ARG A 614 31.24 -38.37 34.00
C ARG A 614 32.25 -39.51 33.86
N ALA A 615 33.43 -39.31 34.41
CA ALA A 615 34.19 -40.30 35.16
C ALA A 615 34.93 -39.58 36.30
#